data_AF-W7BH29-F1
#
_entry.id   AF-W7BH29-F1
#
_cell.length_a   1.000
_cell.length_b   1.000
_cell.length_c   1.000
_cell.angle_alpha   90.00
_cell.angle_beta   90.00
_cell.angle_gamma   90.00
#
_symmetry.space_group_name_H-M   'P 1'
#
loop_
_entity.id
_entity.type
_entity.pdbx_description
1 polymer ?
#
loop_
_entity_poly.entity_id
_entity_poly.type
_entity_poly.pdbx_seq_one_letter_code
_entity_poly.pdbx_strand_id
1 'polypeptide(L)'
;MSCIAGAVGGGIIGFAGSQGYILGGLGVFGIPNFIEPGSPIGTQFWMVMLAMVVSFVLGLILTLVFGFKDPVETAASVTPVVTQSETLIEQEVLVSPLEGELIPLVNVKDEAFSSGALGKGLGIVPTEGKLYSPANGTVTMVFPTGHAVGITTDSGAEILMHIGMDTVQLEGKYFTVHVKQGDKITAGQLLTEFDIEGIRSEGYDITTPIIVTNTNQYLDVMVVDEEEVKPGDRVITLVI
;
A
#
# COMPACT_ATOMS: atom_id res chain seq x y z
N MET A 1 -23.01 13.51 -10.90
CA MET A 1 -23.14 14.06 -12.28
C MET A 1 -23.13 12.99 -13.36
N SER A 2 -22.34 11.92 -13.24
CA SER A 2 -22.25 10.81 -14.20
C SER A 2 -23.58 10.12 -14.50
N CYS A 3 -24.44 9.85 -13.50
CA CYS A 3 -25.74 9.20 -13.72
C CYS A 3 -26.73 10.05 -14.53
N ILE A 4 -26.70 11.38 -14.36
CA ILE A 4 -27.57 12.31 -15.11
C ILE A 4 -27.12 12.38 -16.57
N ALA A 5 -25.80 12.50 -16.79
CA ALA A 5 -25.22 12.46 -18.12
C ALA A 5 -25.52 11.12 -18.83
N GLY A 6 -25.37 10.00 -18.12
CA GLY A 6 -25.68 8.66 -18.64
C GLY A 6 -27.16 8.47 -18.98
N ALA A 7 -28.08 9.02 -18.17
CA ALA A 7 -29.52 8.96 -18.44
C ALA A 7 -29.91 9.71 -19.73
N VAL A 8 -29.31 10.87 -19.97
CA VAL A 8 -29.54 11.64 -21.21
C VAL A 8 -28.97 10.90 -22.42
N GLY A 9 -27.75 10.35 -22.31
CA GLY A 9 -27.14 9.52 -23.35
C GLY A 9 -27.98 8.29 -23.70
N GLY A 10 -28.42 7.56 -22.68
CA GLY A 10 -29.30 6.39 -22.84
C GLY A 10 -30.64 6.75 -23.48
N GLY A 11 -31.20 7.91 -23.15
CA GLY A 11 -32.43 8.41 -23.77
C GLY A 11 -32.30 8.69 -25.26
N ILE A 12 -31.16 9.24 -25.71
CA ILE A 12 -30.89 9.51 -27.13
C ILE A 12 -30.75 8.19 -27.91
N ILE A 13 -29.99 7.24 -27.37
CA ILE A 13 -29.79 5.91 -27.94
C ILE A 13 -31.13 5.16 -28.03
N GLY A 14 -31.94 5.23 -26.96
CA GLY A 14 -33.26 4.61 -26.89
C GLY A 14 -34.27 5.23 -27.87
N PHE A 15 -34.28 6.56 -28.00
CA PHE A 15 -35.14 7.25 -28.97
C PHE A 15 -34.78 6.91 -30.42
N ALA A 16 -33.49 6.76 -30.72
CA ALA A 16 -33.01 6.36 -32.03
C ALA A 16 -33.24 4.87 -32.36
N GLY A 17 -33.73 4.07 -31.41
CA GLY A 17 -33.94 2.63 -31.58
C GLY A 17 -32.65 1.85 -31.83
N SER A 18 -31.51 2.36 -31.33
CA SER A 18 -30.20 1.77 -31.59
C SER A 18 -30.06 0.44 -30.85
N GLN A 19 -29.71 -0.62 -31.57
CA GLN A 19 -29.57 -1.97 -31.03
C GLN A 19 -28.10 -2.40 -30.99
N GLY A 20 -27.74 -3.20 -29.99
CA GLY A 20 -26.47 -3.91 -29.99
C GLY A 20 -26.62 -5.18 -30.82
N TYR A 21 -25.94 -5.25 -31.96
CA TYR A 21 -26.04 -6.36 -32.91
C TYR A 21 -25.03 -7.47 -32.62
N ILE A 22 -23.90 -7.12 -32.00
CA ILE A 22 -22.82 -8.06 -31.64
C ILE A 22 -22.41 -7.76 -30.21
N LEU A 23 -22.21 -8.80 -29.39
CA LEU A 23 -21.60 -8.65 -28.07
C LEU A 23 -20.08 -8.75 -28.20
N GLY A 24 -19.42 -7.62 -28.50
CA GLY A 24 -17.97 -7.48 -28.57
C GLY A 24 -17.34 -6.89 -27.30
N GLY A 25 -16.09 -6.41 -27.41
CA GLY A 25 -15.32 -5.86 -26.30
C GLY A 25 -15.98 -4.65 -25.60
N LEU A 26 -15.62 -4.41 -24.34
CA LEU A 26 -16.13 -3.30 -23.53
C LEU A 26 -15.36 -1.99 -23.81
N GLY A 27 -15.96 -0.85 -23.40
CA GLY A 27 -15.34 0.47 -23.54
C GLY A 27 -15.39 1.01 -24.97
N VAL A 28 -14.33 1.69 -25.41
CA VAL A 28 -14.24 2.27 -26.79
C VAL A 28 -14.31 1.21 -27.87
N PHE A 29 -13.87 -0.03 -27.57
CA PHE A 29 -13.96 -1.17 -28.47
C PHE A 29 -15.37 -1.76 -28.58
N GLY A 30 -16.33 -1.24 -27.80
CA GLY A 30 -17.74 -1.57 -27.91
C GLY A 30 -18.48 -0.76 -28.99
N ILE A 31 -17.85 0.26 -29.59
CA ILE A 31 -18.48 1.07 -30.65
C ILE A 31 -18.90 0.23 -31.88
N PRO A 32 -18.10 -0.75 -32.37
CA PRO A 32 -18.50 -1.62 -33.46
C PRO A 32 -19.73 -2.50 -33.16
N ASN A 33 -20.09 -2.70 -31.89
CA ASN A 33 -21.25 -3.52 -31.50
C ASN A 33 -22.58 -2.93 -31.97
N PHE A 34 -22.62 -1.62 -32.23
CA PHE A 34 -23.80 -0.89 -32.69
C PHE A 34 -23.87 -0.73 -34.22
N ILE A 35 -22.96 -1.38 -34.96
CA ILE A 35 -22.97 -1.40 -36.42
C ILE A 35 -23.72 -2.66 -36.88
N GLU A 36 -24.73 -2.48 -37.72
CA GLU A 36 -25.47 -3.59 -38.31
C GLU A 36 -24.58 -4.40 -39.28
N PRO A 37 -24.46 -5.73 -39.12
CA PRO A 37 -23.66 -6.55 -40.01
C PRO A 37 -24.24 -6.60 -41.43
N GLY A 38 -23.51 -6.08 -42.41
CA GLY A 38 -23.87 -6.16 -43.83
C GLY A 38 -24.62 -4.96 -44.42
N SER A 39 -24.92 -3.94 -43.61
CA SER A 39 -25.51 -2.66 -44.05
C SER A 39 -24.47 -1.52 -44.03
N PRO A 40 -24.64 -0.46 -44.83
CA PRO A 40 -23.90 0.79 -44.65
C PRO A 40 -24.10 1.37 -43.25
N ILE A 41 -23.13 2.16 -42.77
CA ILE A 41 -23.23 2.85 -41.47
C ILE A 41 -24.48 3.75 -41.46
N GLY A 42 -25.52 3.28 -40.77
CA GLY A 42 -26.82 3.93 -40.71
C GLY A 42 -26.87 5.09 -39.71
N THR A 43 -27.95 5.85 -39.76
CA THR A 43 -28.23 6.98 -38.85
C THR A 43 -28.19 6.57 -37.37
N GLN A 44 -28.49 5.31 -37.06
CA GLN A 44 -28.49 4.73 -35.71
C GLN A 44 -27.09 4.75 -35.09
N PHE A 45 -26.06 4.39 -35.86
CA PHE A 45 -24.67 4.47 -35.41
C PHE A 45 -24.26 5.92 -35.11
N TRP A 46 -24.64 6.85 -35.99
CA TRP A 46 -24.37 8.27 -35.78
C TRP A 46 -25.08 8.85 -34.57
N MET A 47 -26.28 8.35 -34.25
CA MET A 47 -27.01 8.74 -33.03
C MET A 47 -26.34 8.20 -31.75
N VAL A 48 -25.71 7.02 -31.79
CA VAL A 48 -24.89 6.51 -30.68
C VAL A 48 -23.65 7.38 -30.47
N MET A 49 -22.95 7.73 -31.56
CA MET A 49 -21.80 8.64 -31.48
C MET A 49 -22.18 10.02 -30.94
N LEU A 50 -23.32 10.57 -31.40
CA LEU A 50 -23.87 11.82 -30.88
C LEU A 50 -24.20 11.71 -29.38
N ALA A 51 -24.84 10.62 -28.95
CA ALA A 51 -25.19 10.39 -27.55
C ALA A 51 -23.96 10.32 -26.64
N MET A 52 -22.86 9.70 -27.10
CA MET A 52 -21.60 9.66 -26.37
C MET A 52 -21.01 11.06 -26.18
N VAL A 53 -20.99 11.87 -27.24
CA VAL A 53 -20.48 13.24 -27.19
C VAL A 53 -21.36 14.10 -26.28
N VAL A 54 -22.69 14.02 -26.42
CA VAL A 54 -23.64 14.78 -25.58
C VAL A 54 -23.49 14.40 -24.10
N SER A 55 -23.35 13.11 -23.79
CA SER A 55 -23.17 12.64 -22.41
C SER A 55 -21.86 13.15 -21.81
N PHE A 56 -20.76 13.10 -22.59
CA PHE A 56 -19.46 13.59 -22.15
C PHE A 56 -19.48 15.11 -21.92
N VAL A 57 -19.99 15.89 -22.88
CA VAL A 57 -20.05 17.35 -22.79
C VAL A 57 -20.98 17.78 -21.66
N LEU A 58 -22.16 17.15 -21.54
CA LEU A 58 -23.09 17.45 -20.46
C LEU A 58 -22.48 17.09 -19.10
N GLY A 59 -21.84 15.93 -18.98
CA GLY A 59 -21.12 15.52 -17.77
C GLY A 59 -20.04 16.53 -17.40
N LEU A 60 -19.24 16.99 -18.36
CA LEU A 60 -18.20 18.00 -18.17
C LEU A 60 -18.79 19.35 -17.75
N ILE A 61 -19.82 19.86 -18.42
CA ILE A 61 -20.49 21.13 -18.07
C ILE A 61 -21.08 21.05 -16.67
N LEU A 62 -21.76 19.94 -16.36
CA LEU A 62 -22.34 19.70 -15.04
C LEU A 62 -21.27 19.65 -13.94
N THR A 63 -20.13 19.01 -14.21
CA THR A 63 -18.98 19.00 -13.30
C THR A 63 -18.33 20.38 -13.19
N LEU A 64 -18.24 21.17 -14.26
CA LEU A 64 -17.67 22.53 -14.21
C LEU A 64 -18.59 23.52 -13.47
N VAL A 65 -19.92 23.37 -13.61
CA VAL A 65 -20.90 24.28 -13.00
C VAL A 65 -21.23 23.90 -11.56
N PHE A 66 -21.29 22.60 -11.24
CA PHE A 66 -21.72 22.10 -9.92
C PHE A 66 -20.64 21.30 -9.17
N GLY A 67 -19.56 20.89 -9.83
CA GLY A 67 -18.57 19.94 -9.31
C GLY A 67 -17.38 20.55 -8.59
N PHE A 68 -17.45 21.81 -8.16
CA PHE A 68 -16.43 22.41 -7.30
C PHE A 68 -17.08 23.19 -6.15
N LYS A 69 -17.50 22.44 -5.14
CA LYS A 69 -17.78 22.95 -3.79
C LYS A 69 -17.23 22.01 -2.71
N ASP A 70 -16.11 21.37 -3.03
CA ASP A 70 -15.20 20.78 -2.05
C ASP A 70 -13.86 21.53 -2.19
N PRO A 71 -13.16 21.82 -1.09
CA PRO A 71 -11.88 22.50 -1.15
C PRO A 71 -10.93 21.64 -2.00
N VAL A 72 -10.25 22.29 -2.93
CA VAL A 72 -9.32 21.68 -3.86
C VAL A 72 -8.18 21.04 -3.06
N GLU A 73 -8.12 19.71 -3.04
CA GLU A 73 -6.90 18.98 -2.70
C GLU A 73 -5.89 19.24 -3.83
N THR A 74 -5.17 20.35 -3.68
CA THR A 74 -4.04 20.71 -4.52
C THR A 74 -2.85 19.92 -3.98
N ALA A 75 -2.21 19.18 -4.88
CA ALA A 75 -0.94 18.51 -4.63
C ALA A 75 0.09 19.47 -3.98
N ALA A 76 0.89 18.88 -3.09
CA ALA A 76 2.06 19.40 -2.40
C ALA A 76 1.86 20.13 -1.05
N SER A 77 2.51 19.54 -0.05
CA SER A 77 2.88 20.07 1.27
C SER A 77 1.74 20.21 2.30
N VAL A 78 1.62 19.19 3.17
CA VAL A 78 0.89 19.35 4.43
C VAL A 78 1.63 18.63 5.55
N THR A 79 2.26 19.42 6.41
CA THR A 79 2.57 19.09 7.81
C THR A 79 1.36 18.42 8.48
N PRO A 80 1.48 17.31 9.22
CA PRO A 80 0.32 16.64 9.75
C PRO A 80 -0.20 17.39 10.98
N VAL A 81 -1.43 17.90 10.89
CA VAL A 81 -2.26 18.14 12.07
C VAL A 81 -3.30 17.05 12.12
N VAL A 82 -3.15 16.23 13.16
CA VAL A 82 -4.06 15.17 13.59
C VAL A 82 -5.50 15.68 13.63
N THR A 83 -6.41 15.02 12.92
CA THR A 83 -7.82 14.96 13.31
C THR A 83 -8.36 13.59 12.94
N GLN A 84 -8.59 12.78 13.97
CA GLN A 84 -9.41 11.57 13.94
C GLN A 84 -10.73 11.86 13.24
N SER A 85 -10.96 11.16 12.13
CA SER A 85 -12.30 10.94 11.60
C SER A 85 -12.54 9.45 11.69
N GLU A 86 -13.58 9.06 12.43
CA GLU A 86 -13.99 7.68 12.64
C GLU A 86 -14.33 7.02 11.29
N THR A 87 -13.37 6.30 10.72
CA THR A 87 -13.63 5.32 9.67
C THR A 87 -14.10 4.03 10.34
N LEU A 88 -15.26 3.53 9.91
CA LEU A 88 -15.85 2.22 10.26
C LEU A 88 -15.01 1.02 9.76
N ILE A 89 -13.73 1.23 9.49
CA ILE A 89 -12.79 0.22 9.02
C ILE A 89 -11.83 0.01 10.17
N GLU A 90 -11.80 -1.20 10.72
CA GLU A 90 -10.81 -1.57 11.73
C GLU A 90 -9.42 -1.45 11.09
N GLN A 91 -8.53 -0.73 11.76
CA GLN A 91 -7.17 -0.51 11.28
C GLN A 91 -6.20 -0.80 12.41
N GLU A 92 -5.12 -1.49 12.07
CA GLU A 92 -3.97 -1.65 12.94
C GLU A 92 -2.81 -0.81 12.41
N VAL A 93 -2.16 -0.08 13.31
CA VAL A 93 -1.05 0.81 12.97
C VAL A 93 0.21 0.28 13.62
N LEU A 94 1.24 0.07 12.81
CA LEU A 94 2.58 -0.29 13.24
C LEU A 94 3.47 0.94 13.25
N VAL A 95 4.24 1.10 14.33
CA VAL A 95 5.23 2.18 14.46
C VAL A 95 6.61 1.72 14.00
N SER A 96 7.49 2.66 13.66
CA SER A 96 8.85 2.34 13.25
C SER A 96 9.59 1.61 14.37
N PRO A 97 10.21 0.47 14.10
CA PRO A 97 11.05 -0.22 15.07
C PRO A 97 12.50 0.30 15.07
N LEU A 98 12.87 1.17 14.13
CA LEU A 98 14.24 1.68 13.95
C LEU A 98 14.21 3.20 13.68
N GLU A 99 15.32 3.87 13.99
CA GLU A 99 15.62 5.21 13.49
C GLU A 99 16.43 5.11 12.21
N GLY A 100 16.02 5.75 11.12
CA GLY A 100 16.79 5.70 9.87
C GLY A 100 16.04 6.14 8.62
N GLU A 101 16.69 5.91 7.48
CA GLU A 101 16.13 6.18 6.15
C GLU A 101 15.19 5.04 5.75
N LEU A 102 13.97 5.37 5.35
CA LEU A 102 12.99 4.40 4.88
C LEU A 102 13.19 4.19 3.38
N ILE A 103 13.27 2.93 2.97
CA ILE A 103 13.38 2.54 1.57
C ILE A 103 12.23 1.61 1.17
N PRO A 104 11.73 1.71 -0.07
CA PRO A 104 10.80 0.74 -0.62
C PRO A 104 11.37 -0.69 -0.52
N LEU A 105 10.51 -1.67 -0.21
CA LEU A 105 10.94 -3.07 -0.12
C LEU A 105 11.61 -3.57 -1.40
N VAL A 106 11.17 -3.07 -2.56
CA VAL A 106 11.75 -3.39 -3.88
C VAL A 106 13.21 -2.94 -4.05
N ASN A 107 13.69 -2.01 -3.20
CA ASN A 107 15.06 -1.51 -3.21
C ASN A 107 15.98 -2.27 -2.24
N VAL A 108 15.45 -3.22 -1.47
CA VAL A 108 16.25 -4.10 -0.60
C VAL A 108 17.05 -5.07 -1.46
N LYS A 109 18.35 -5.24 -1.16
CA LYS A 109 19.31 -6.03 -1.95
C LYS A 109 19.21 -7.55 -1.74
N ASP A 110 18.00 -8.07 -1.67
CA ASP A 110 17.71 -9.49 -1.50
C ASP A 110 16.40 -9.83 -2.21
N GLU A 111 16.41 -10.86 -3.06
CA GLU A 111 15.26 -11.23 -3.89
C GLU A 111 14.10 -11.81 -3.06
N ALA A 112 14.38 -12.51 -1.96
CA ALA A 112 13.34 -13.07 -1.11
C ALA A 112 12.51 -11.96 -0.45
N PHE A 113 13.14 -10.84 -0.11
CA PHE A 113 12.46 -9.66 0.42
C PHE A 113 11.87 -8.75 -0.67
N SER A 114 12.68 -8.36 -1.65
CA SER A 114 12.27 -7.38 -2.69
C SER A 114 11.18 -7.89 -3.64
N SER A 115 11.05 -9.22 -3.80
CA SER A 115 9.94 -9.82 -4.56
C SER A 115 8.58 -9.69 -3.87
N GLY A 116 8.55 -9.41 -2.56
CA GLY A 116 7.32 -9.42 -1.75
C GLY A 116 6.74 -10.82 -1.52
N ALA A 117 7.46 -11.89 -1.86
CA ALA A 117 6.99 -13.28 -1.69
C ALA A 117 6.75 -13.65 -0.22
N LEU A 118 7.53 -13.05 0.69
CA LEU A 118 7.40 -13.24 2.15
C LEU A 118 6.34 -12.35 2.79
N GLY A 119 5.79 -11.37 2.05
CA GLY A 119 4.81 -10.41 2.55
C GLY A 119 5.07 -8.99 2.05
N LYS A 120 4.13 -8.09 2.36
CA LYS A 120 4.30 -6.64 2.15
C LYS A 120 5.01 -6.00 3.34
N GLY A 121 5.74 -4.92 3.08
CA GLY A 121 6.54 -4.24 4.09
C GLY A 121 7.42 -3.16 3.49
N LEU A 122 8.48 -2.83 4.21
CA LEU A 122 9.43 -1.76 3.89
C LEU A 122 10.83 -2.13 4.37
N GLY A 123 11.85 -1.45 3.86
CA GLY A 123 13.20 -1.50 4.41
C GLY A 123 13.52 -0.24 5.19
N ILE A 124 14.34 -0.35 6.24
CA ILE A 124 14.94 0.81 6.91
C ILE A 124 16.46 0.65 6.90
N VAL A 125 17.18 1.70 6.53
CA VAL A 125 18.63 1.80 6.73
C VAL A 125 18.87 2.47 8.08
N PRO A 126 19.21 1.71 9.14
CA PRO A 126 19.25 2.25 10.48
C PRO A 126 20.43 3.20 10.69
N THR A 127 20.17 4.25 11.46
CA THR A 127 21.18 5.21 11.96
C THR A 127 21.58 4.89 13.40
N GLU A 128 20.69 4.23 14.16
CA GLU A 128 20.95 3.72 15.50
C GLU A 128 20.86 2.19 15.55
N GLY A 129 21.75 1.57 16.31
CA GLY A 129 21.84 0.12 16.51
C GLY A 129 20.84 -0.46 17.51
N LYS A 130 19.58 0.00 17.50
CA LYS A 130 18.56 -0.44 18.45
C LYS A 130 17.25 -0.76 17.76
N LEU A 131 16.83 -2.02 17.85
CA LEU A 131 15.56 -2.50 17.34
C LEU A 131 14.50 -2.48 18.45
N TYR A 132 13.41 -1.76 18.20
CA TYR A 132 12.26 -1.62 19.09
C TYR A 132 11.05 -2.38 18.57
N SER A 133 10.07 -2.63 19.44
CA SER A 133 8.81 -3.26 19.02
C SER A 133 7.93 -2.28 18.24
N PRO A 134 7.44 -2.64 17.04
CA PRO A 134 6.54 -1.81 16.26
C PRO A 134 5.08 -1.81 16.75
N ALA A 135 4.73 -2.71 17.69
CA ALA A 135 3.37 -2.82 18.24
C ALA A 135 3.35 -3.53 19.59
N ASN A 136 2.17 -3.57 20.24
CA ASN A 136 1.93 -4.46 21.37
C ASN A 136 1.69 -5.89 20.87
N GLY A 137 2.23 -6.89 21.56
CA GLY A 137 2.08 -8.27 21.13
C GLY A 137 2.91 -9.27 21.90
N THR A 138 3.29 -10.34 21.21
CA THR A 138 4.08 -11.46 21.75
C THR A 138 5.22 -11.78 20.80
N VAL A 139 6.41 -12.03 21.34
CA VAL A 139 7.55 -12.49 20.54
C VAL A 139 7.31 -13.94 20.13
N THR A 140 7.12 -14.18 18.84
CA THR A 140 6.85 -15.51 18.31
C THR A 140 8.10 -16.26 17.91
N MET A 141 9.15 -15.53 17.52
CA MET A 141 10.42 -16.11 17.11
C MET A 141 11.57 -15.17 17.42
N VAL A 142 12.66 -15.73 17.93
CA VAL A 142 13.97 -15.06 18.03
C VAL A 142 14.98 -15.99 17.41
N PHE A 143 15.72 -15.51 16.41
CA PHE A 143 16.75 -16.34 15.79
C PHE A 143 17.94 -16.52 16.75
N PRO A 144 18.59 -17.70 16.79
CA PRO A 144 19.69 -17.96 17.72
C PRO A 144 20.86 -16.97 17.60
N THR A 145 21.09 -16.44 16.40
CA THR A 145 22.12 -15.44 16.10
C THR A 145 21.65 -14.00 16.33
N GLY A 146 20.43 -13.78 16.81
CA GLY A 146 19.91 -12.45 17.20
C GLY A 146 19.62 -11.47 16.06
N HIS A 147 20.01 -11.78 14.83
CA HIS A 147 19.80 -10.93 13.65
C HIS A 147 18.34 -10.73 13.24
N ALA A 148 17.41 -11.58 13.69
CA ALA A 148 16.01 -11.45 13.30
C ALA A 148 15.06 -11.75 14.48
N VAL A 149 13.97 -11.02 14.51
CA VAL A 149 12.91 -11.13 15.53
C VAL A 149 11.56 -11.16 14.81
N GLY A 150 10.77 -12.19 15.12
CA GLY A 150 9.38 -12.33 14.71
C GLY A 150 8.46 -12.04 15.89
N ILE A 151 7.42 -11.25 15.65
CA ILE A 151 6.39 -10.93 16.64
C ILE A 151 5.00 -11.17 16.05
N THR A 152 4.04 -11.46 16.91
CA THR A 152 2.62 -11.40 16.57
C THR A 152 1.96 -10.35 17.42
N THR A 153 1.32 -9.37 16.79
CA THR A 153 0.62 -8.30 17.48
C THR A 153 -0.63 -8.81 18.17
N ASP A 154 -1.15 -8.06 19.14
CA ASP A 154 -2.40 -8.44 19.82
C ASP A 154 -3.61 -8.45 18.86
N SER A 155 -3.52 -7.73 17.74
CA SER A 155 -4.51 -7.74 16.64
C SER A 155 -4.28 -8.87 15.61
N GLY A 156 -3.20 -9.64 15.75
CA GLY A 156 -2.93 -10.84 14.94
C GLY A 156 -1.96 -10.65 13.78
N ALA A 157 -1.35 -9.48 13.59
CA ALA A 157 -0.36 -9.26 12.53
C ALA A 157 0.94 -9.98 12.88
N GLU A 158 1.45 -10.78 11.95
CA GLU A 158 2.74 -11.44 12.07
C GLU A 158 3.80 -10.57 11.40
N ILE A 159 4.75 -10.07 12.19
CA ILE A 159 5.77 -9.14 11.74
C ILE A 159 7.14 -9.79 11.88
N LEU A 160 7.88 -9.81 10.78
CA LEU A 160 9.28 -10.23 10.73
C LEU A 160 10.17 -8.99 10.56
N MET A 161 11.13 -8.83 11.48
CA MET A 161 12.16 -7.80 11.42
C MET A 161 13.51 -8.49 11.28
N HIS A 162 14.20 -8.27 10.16
CA HIS A 162 15.47 -8.93 9.86
C HIS A 162 16.59 -7.89 9.74
N ILE A 163 17.48 -7.83 10.71
CA ILE A 163 18.53 -6.81 10.82
C ILE A 163 19.66 -7.10 9.84
N GLY A 164 19.79 -6.27 8.80
CA GLY A 164 20.82 -6.40 7.78
C GLY A 164 20.64 -7.59 6.84
N MET A 165 21.42 -7.64 5.76
CA MET A 165 21.40 -8.72 4.77
C MET A 165 22.50 -9.74 5.07
N ASP A 166 22.18 -11.03 4.97
CA ASP A 166 23.10 -12.15 5.22
C ASP A 166 23.80 -12.16 6.60
N THR A 167 23.31 -11.35 7.55
CA THR A 167 23.88 -11.19 8.90
C THR A 167 23.80 -12.44 9.77
N VAL A 168 23.05 -13.47 9.36
CA VAL A 168 23.10 -14.80 9.95
C VAL A 168 24.53 -15.37 9.97
N GLN A 169 25.36 -15.02 8.98
CA GLN A 169 26.75 -15.44 8.84
C GLN A 169 27.68 -14.86 9.91
N LEU A 170 27.25 -13.82 10.63
CA LEU A 170 27.98 -13.25 11.77
C LEU A 170 27.91 -14.13 13.02
N GLU A 171 27.11 -15.21 13.01
CA GLU A 171 26.99 -16.19 14.08
C GLU A 171 26.66 -15.57 15.46
N GLY A 172 25.92 -14.46 15.46
CA GLY A 172 25.53 -13.74 16.68
C GLY A 172 26.55 -12.72 17.18
N LYS A 173 27.66 -12.50 16.47
CA LYS A 173 28.52 -11.35 16.73
C LYS A 173 27.76 -10.06 16.45
N TYR A 174 28.03 -9.03 17.24
CA TYR A 174 27.44 -7.69 17.11
C TYR A 174 25.95 -7.60 17.43
N PHE A 175 25.31 -8.66 17.95
CA PHE A 175 23.91 -8.64 18.37
C PHE A 175 23.78 -8.94 19.86
N THR A 176 22.96 -8.15 20.56
CA THR A 176 22.58 -8.37 21.96
C THR A 176 21.06 -8.40 22.05
N VAL A 177 20.50 -9.58 22.26
CA VAL A 177 19.04 -9.77 22.34
C VAL A 177 18.56 -9.60 23.78
N HIS A 178 17.51 -8.81 23.96
CA HIS A 178 16.90 -8.51 25.28
C HIS A 178 15.61 -9.26 25.56
N VAL A 179 15.05 -9.93 24.55
CA VAL A 179 13.77 -10.66 24.62
C VAL A 179 13.93 -12.13 24.31
N LYS A 180 12.94 -12.93 24.71
CA LYS A 180 12.87 -14.37 24.43
C LYS A 180 11.55 -14.71 23.76
N GLN A 181 11.53 -15.84 23.06
CA GLN A 181 10.30 -16.38 22.50
C GLN A 181 9.25 -16.59 23.61
N GLY A 182 8.03 -16.12 23.36
CA GLY A 182 6.91 -16.15 24.30
C GLY A 182 6.76 -14.92 25.18
N ASP A 183 7.74 -14.00 25.17
CA ASP A 183 7.65 -12.77 25.96
C ASP A 183 6.54 -11.84 25.41
N LYS A 184 5.80 -11.20 26.32
CA LYS A 184 4.89 -10.11 25.99
C LYS A 184 5.67 -8.81 25.82
N ILE A 185 5.35 -8.06 24.77
CA ILE A 185 6.04 -6.83 24.41
C ILE A 185 5.05 -5.68 24.22
N THR A 186 5.54 -4.47 24.45
CA THR A 186 4.79 -3.23 24.20
C THR A 186 5.45 -2.43 23.09
N ALA A 187 4.67 -1.62 22.36
CA ALA A 187 5.20 -0.74 21.32
C ALA A 187 6.30 0.17 21.89
N GLY A 188 7.43 0.26 21.19
CA GLY A 188 8.62 1.01 21.65
C GLY A 188 9.50 0.27 22.66
N GLN A 189 9.19 -0.98 23.03
CA GLN A 189 10.06 -1.78 23.88
C GLN A 189 11.31 -2.23 23.11
N LEU A 190 12.49 -2.14 23.73
CA LEU A 190 13.74 -2.60 23.16
C LEU A 190 13.76 -4.14 23.01
N LEU A 191 14.05 -4.62 21.81
CA LEU A 191 14.10 -6.04 21.46
C LEU A 191 15.54 -6.54 21.31
N THR A 192 16.33 -5.85 20.49
CA THR A 192 17.71 -6.24 20.16
C THR A 192 18.56 -4.98 19.97
N GLU A 193 19.75 -4.98 20.56
CA GLU A 193 20.81 -4.01 20.25
C GLU A 193 21.80 -4.63 19.26
N PHE A 194 22.33 -3.83 18.35
CA PHE A 194 23.31 -4.28 17.37
C PHE A 194 24.37 -3.22 17.06
N ASP A 195 25.58 -3.66 16.73
CA ASP A 195 26.69 -2.78 16.38
C ASP A 195 26.75 -2.56 14.86
N ILE A 196 26.24 -1.41 14.42
CA ILE A 196 26.22 -0.99 13.00
C ILE A 196 27.62 -0.96 12.40
N GLU A 197 28.59 -0.38 13.10
CA GLU A 197 29.95 -0.20 12.58
C GLU A 197 30.68 -1.54 12.52
N GLY A 198 30.45 -2.41 13.52
CA GLY A 198 30.91 -3.79 13.51
C GLY A 198 30.39 -4.57 12.28
N ILE A 199 29.08 -4.53 12.04
CA ILE A 199 28.44 -5.22 10.91
C ILE A 199 28.94 -4.68 9.56
N ARG A 200 29.04 -3.36 9.41
CA ARG A 200 29.58 -2.73 8.19
C ARG A 200 31.05 -3.06 7.96
N SER A 201 31.86 -3.16 9.02
CA SER A 201 33.29 -3.49 8.90
C SER A 201 33.54 -4.91 8.38
N GLU A 202 32.60 -5.82 8.63
CA GLU A 202 32.59 -7.19 8.10
C GLU A 202 32.01 -7.27 6.67
N GLY A 203 31.55 -6.14 6.11
CA GLY A 203 31.10 -6.01 4.71
C GLY A 203 29.61 -6.32 4.48
N TYR A 204 28.80 -6.41 5.54
CA TYR A 204 27.37 -6.69 5.42
C TYR A 204 26.53 -5.42 5.29
N ASP A 205 25.41 -5.52 4.57
CA ASP A 205 24.42 -4.45 4.47
C ASP A 205 23.58 -4.42 5.76
N ILE A 206 23.33 -3.23 6.31
CA ILE A 206 22.55 -3.04 7.54
C ILE A 206 21.06 -2.76 7.26
N THR A 207 20.68 -2.69 5.99
CA THR A 207 19.29 -2.52 5.56
C THR A 207 18.42 -3.59 6.23
N THR A 208 17.43 -3.15 6.99
CA THR A 208 16.59 -3.99 7.82
C THR A 208 15.16 -4.00 7.27
N PRO A 209 14.74 -5.07 6.57
CA PRO A 209 13.36 -5.23 6.16
C PRO A 209 12.46 -5.53 7.34
N ILE A 210 11.28 -4.90 7.31
CA ILE A 210 10.17 -5.07 8.24
C ILE A 210 8.97 -5.50 7.42
N ILE A 211 8.51 -6.73 7.64
CA ILE A 211 7.56 -7.41 6.74
C ILE A 211 6.40 -7.98 7.54
N VAL A 212 5.20 -7.81 6.99
CA VAL A 212 3.99 -8.45 7.51
C VAL A 212 3.78 -9.77 6.78
N THR A 213 4.09 -10.89 7.43
CA THR A 213 4.15 -12.21 6.77
C THR A 213 2.77 -12.76 6.44
N ASN A 214 1.75 -12.43 7.23
CA ASN A 214 0.36 -12.80 6.99
C ASN A 214 -0.44 -11.74 6.22
N THR A 215 0.20 -11.00 5.30
CA THR A 215 -0.42 -9.94 4.48
C THR A 215 -1.76 -10.35 3.85
N ASN A 216 -1.92 -11.61 3.44
CA ASN A 216 -3.15 -12.11 2.78
C ASN A 216 -4.39 -12.15 3.69
N GLN A 217 -4.21 -11.95 5.01
CA GLN A 217 -5.31 -11.87 5.98
C GLN A 217 -5.88 -10.46 6.12
N TYR A 218 -5.26 -9.47 5.47
CA TYR A 218 -5.65 -8.06 5.51
C TYR A 218 -6.20 -7.61 4.15
N LEU A 219 -7.14 -6.66 4.17
CA LEU A 219 -7.71 -6.07 2.96
C LEU A 219 -6.66 -5.24 2.21
N ASP A 220 -5.84 -4.49 2.95
CA ASP A 220 -4.71 -3.77 2.39
C ASP A 220 -3.61 -3.56 3.44
N VAL A 221 -2.39 -3.34 2.95
CA VAL A 221 -1.20 -3.02 3.73
C VAL A 221 -0.59 -1.78 3.11
N MET A 222 -0.81 -0.65 3.78
CA MET A 222 -0.33 0.66 3.34
C MET A 222 0.97 0.98 4.06
N VAL A 223 2.01 1.29 3.30
CA VAL A 223 3.31 1.74 3.79
C VAL A 223 3.36 3.25 3.60
N VAL A 224 3.83 4.01 4.60
CA VAL A 224 4.07 5.45 4.42
C VAL A 224 5.25 5.70 3.50
N ASP A 225 5.14 6.80 2.76
CA ASP A 225 6.20 7.32 1.88
C ASP A 225 6.89 8.49 2.59
N GLU A 226 7.63 8.17 3.65
CA GLU A 226 8.51 9.12 4.36
C GLU A 226 9.97 8.79 4.03
N GLU A 227 10.85 9.79 3.99
CA GLU A 227 12.29 9.58 3.72
C GLU A 227 13.05 9.13 4.97
N GLU A 228 12.69 9.66 6.14
CA GLU A 228 13.31 9.36 7.42
C GLU A 228 12.24 9.07 8.48
N VAL A 229 12.52 8.12 9.35
CA VAL A 229 11.60 7.69 10.42
C VAL A 229 12.32 7.55 11.75
N LYS A 230 11.61 7.83 12.85
CA LYS A 230 12.07 7.60 14.22
C LYS A 230 11.23 6.53 14.91
N PRO A 231 11.77 5.87 15.95
CA PRO A 231 11.00 4.93 16.75
C PRO A 231 9.72 5.59 17.28
N GLY A 232 8.57 5.02 16.95
CA GLY A 232 7.26 5.58 17.30
C GLY A 232 6.50 6.28 16.16
N ASP A 233 7.18 6.65 15.07
CA ASP A 233 6.51 7.19 13.88
C ASP A 233 5.72 6.09 13.17
N ARG A 234 4.59 6.42 12.54
CA ARG A 234 3.71 5.41 11.92
C ARG A 234 4.33 4.96 10.61
N VAL A 235 4.60 3.66 10.44
CA VAL A 235 5.28 3.13 9.24
C VAL A 235 4.40 2.24 8.36
N ILE A 236 3.51 1.47 8.97
CA ILE A 236 2.60 0.57 8.25
C ILE A 236 1.20 0.69 8.85
N THR A 237 0.19 0.77 7.99
CA THR A 237 -1.22 0.69 8.37
C THR A 237 -1.84 -0.53 7.69
N LEU A 238 -2.37 -1.44 8.51
CA LEU A 238 -3.07 -2.64 8.11
C LEU A 238 -4.57 -2.37 8.13
N VAL A 239 -5.26 -2.70 7.04
CA VAL A 239 -6.71 -2.57 6.91
C VAL A 239 -7.34 -3.94 7.12
N ILE A 240 -8.22 -4.05 8.12
CA ILE A 240 -8.90 -5.29 8.52
C ILE A 240 -10.27 -5.37 7.85
#